data_AF-A0A7S3YGI3-F1
#
_entry.id   AF-A0A7S3YGI3-F1
#
_cell.length_a   1.000
_cell.length_b   1.000
_cell.length_c   1.000
_cell.angle_alpha   90.00
_cell.angle_beta   90.00
_cell.angle_gamma   90.00
#
_symmetry.space_group_name_H-M   'P 1'
#
loop_
_entity.id
_entity.type
_entity.pdbx_description
1 polymer ?
#
loop_
_entity_poly.entity_id
_entity_poly.type
_entity_poly.pdbx_seq_one_letter_code
_entity_poly.pdbx_strand_id
1 'polypeptide(L)'
;EAAAAGGRAANIRVDVVQHTPYELWKRHRRTEGQDKPLPESIDPNYLRILFKAKPPPGPPGGPAAAAAAAEHGEADKEACYCLLEAVHTLLEPTDPPQVKDYVAFPKANGYRALHTAVRLPLPPPAAAA
;
A
#
# COMPACT_ATOMS: atom_id res chain seq x y z
N GLU A 1 -14.54 -6.95 19.14
CA GLU A 1 -13.98 -8.29 19.39
C GLU A 1 -12.96 -8.58 18.29
N ALA A 2 -11.69 -8.36 18.59
CA ALA A 2 -10.59 -8.42 17.61
C ALA A 2 -9.85 -9.74 17.80
N ALA A 3 -10.29 -10.78 17.09
CA ALA A 3 -9.64 -12.08 17.10
C ALA A 3 -9.64 -12.65 15.67
N ALA A 4 -8.49 -12.56 15.00
CA ALA A 4 -7.94 -13.54 14.04
C ALA A 4 -6.90 -12.89 13.11
N ALA A 5 -5.71 -12.60 13.65
CA ALA A 5 -4.48 -12.58 12.87
C ALA A 5 -3.38 -13.07 13.81
N GLY A 6 -3.16 -14.38 13.81
CA GLY A 6 -2.12 -15.03 14.60
C GLY A 6 -0.75 -14.50 14.22
N GLY A 7 -0.26 -13.54 15.01
CA GLY A 7 1.15 -13.25 15.27
C GLY A 7 2.06 -12.84 14.10
N ARG A 8 2.55 -11.58 14.15
CA ARG A 8 3.99 -11.17 14.03
C ARG A 8 4.26 -9.80 13.36
N ALA A 9 3.25 -8.98 13.04
CA ALA A 9 3.50 -7.57 12.69
C ALA A 9 3.73 -6.76 13.97
N ALA A 10 4.99 -6.58 14.39
CA ALA A 10 5.32 -5.93 15.66
C ALA A 10 4.99 -4.42 15.69
N ASN A 11 4.85 -3.77 14.53
CA ASN A 11 4.37 -2.39 14.41
C ASN A 11 3.79 -2.14 13.00
N ILE A 12 2.52 -1.71 12.94
CA ILE A 12 1.88 -1.20 11.71
C ILE A 12 1.87 0.33 11.80
N ARG A 13 2.37 1.00 10.76
CA ARG A 13 2.23 2.47 10.62
C ARG A 13 1.41 2.78 9.39
N VAL A 14 0.47 3.71 9.54
CA VAL A 14 -0.35 4.22 8.45
C VAL A 14 -0.04 5.71 8.30
N ASP A 15 0.58 6.07 7.19
CA ASP A 15 0.88 7.46 6.84
C ASP A 15 -0.07 7.93 5.74
N VAL A 16 -0.56 9.16 5.85
CA VAL A 16 -1.14 9.88 4.71
C VAL A 16 0.00 10.59 3.99
N VAL A 17 0.19 10.29 2.71
CA VAL A 17 1.25 10.86 1.89
C VAL A 17 0.64 11.64 0.74
N GLN A 18 1.18 12.81 0.45
CA GLN A 18 0.76 13.62 -0.67
C GLN A 18 1.61 13.30 -1.89
N HIS A 19 0.96 13.15 -3.04
CA HIS A 19 1.64 13.16 -4.32
C HIS A 19 2.31 14.50 -4.56
N THR A 20 3.47 14.44 -5.21
CA THR A 20 4.14 15.67 -5.64
C THR A 20 3.38 16.32 -6.79
N PRO A 21 3.45 17.66 -6.97
CA PRO A 21 2.80 18.34 -8.08
C PRO A 21 3.15 17.76 -9.46
N TYR A 22 4.38 17.29 -9.63
CA TYR A 22 4.83 16.64 -10.86
C TYR A 22 4.13 15.30 -11.13
N GLU A 23 3.93 14.46 -10.09
CA GLU A 23 3.21 13.19 -10.23
C GLU A 23 1.74 13.42 -10.61
N LEU A 24 1.11 14.41 -9.98
CA LEU A 24 -0.27 14.81 -10.30
C LEU A 24 -0.38 15.30 -11.74
N TRP A 25 0.49 16.23 -12.14
CA TRP A 25 0.56 16.72 -13.52
C TRP A 25 0.81 15.60 -14.54
N LYS A 26 1.73 14.68 -14.24
CA LYS A 26 2.05 13.55 -15.11
C LYS A 26 0.88 12.58 -15.25
N ARG A 27 0.14 12.33 -14.16
CA ARG A 27 -1.08 11.50 -14.17
C ARG A 27 -2.17 12.17 -15.01
N HIS A 28 -2.42 13.45 -14.78
CA HIS A 28 -3.39 14.26 -15.52
C HIS A 28 -3.17 14.20 -17.04
N ARG A 29 -1.93 14.41 -17.47
CA ARG A 29 -1.56 14.32 -18.89
C ARG A 29 -1.82 12.96 -19.54
N ARG A 30 -1.89 11.88 -18.75
CA ARG A 30 -2.23 10.54 -19.26
C ARG A 30 -3.72 10.31 -19.38
N THR A 31 -4.54 11.00 -18.58
CA THR A 31 -5.97 10.73 -18.46
C THR A 31 -6.82 11.70 -19.29
N GLU A 32 -6.49 13.00 -19.33
CA GLU A 32 -7.42 14.02 -19.84
C GLU A 32 -6.96 14.79 -21.08
N GLY A 33 -5.76 14.49 -21.60
CA GLY A 33 -5.19 15.24 -22.72
C GLY A 33 -4.59 16.58 -22.28
N GLN A 34 -3.80 17.19 -23.16
CA GLN A 34 -2.79 18.20 -22.83
C GLN A 34 -3.35 19.58 -22.39
N ASP A 35 -4.63 19.84 -22.59
CA ASP A 35 -5.25 21.18 -22.53
C ASP A 35 -6.35 21.37 -21.48
N LYS A 36 -6.66 20.35 -20.67
CA LYS A 36 -7.64 20.51 -19.58
C LYS A 36 -6.94 20.94 -18.29
N PRO A 37 -7.55 21.81 -17.47
CA PRO A 37 -7.05 22.04 -16.11
C PRO A 37 -7.15 20.74 -15.29
N LEU A 38 -6.32 20.61 -14.24
CA LEU A 38 -6.42 19.49 -13.32
C LEU A 38 -7.86 19.39 -12.77
N PRO A 39 -8.51 18.22 -12.81
CA PRO A 39 -9.81 18.06 -12.19
C PRO A 39 -9.71 18.41 -10.71
N GLU A 40 -10.70 19.17 -10.22
CA GLU A 40 -10.85 19.51 -8.81
C GLU A 40 -10.93 18.27 -7.91
N SER A 41 -11.31 17.13 -8.48
CA SER A 41 -11.50 15.84 -7.78
C SER A 41 -10.29 14.90 -7.78
N ILE A 42 -9.10 15.32 -8.25
CA ILE A 42 -7.91 14.47 -8.06
C ILE A 42 -7.47 14.56 -6.60
N ASP A 43 -7.82 13.54 -5.82
CA ASP A 43 -7.28 13.35 -4.49
C ASP A 43 -5.74 13.30 -4.55
N PRO A 44 -5.03 14.28 -3.95
CA PRO A 44 -3.58 14.30 -3.95
C PRO A 44 -3.00 13.29 -2.95
N ASN A 45 -3.84 12.73 -2.08
CA ASN A 45 -3.40 11.93 -0.94
C ASN A 45 -3.50 10.43 -1.27
N TYR A 46 -2.52 9.67 -0.80
CA TYR A 46 -2.57 8.21 -0.75
C TYR A 46 -2.17 7.72 0.63
N LEU A 47 -2.73 6.59 1.04
CA LEU A 47 -2.35 5.93 2.28
C LEU A 47 -1.14 5.03 2.03
N ARG A 48 -0.14 5.13 2.90
CA ARG A 48 1.03 4.26 2.91
C ARG A 48 1.05 3.47 4.21
N ILE A 49 0.89 2.16 4.09
CA ILE A 49 0.94 1.25 5.23
C ILE A 49 2.32 0.58 5.24
N LEU A 50 3.03 0.70 6.36
CA LEU A 50 4.36 0.16 6.57
C LEU A 50 4.36 -0.85 7.71
N PHE A 51 4.97 -2.01 7.47
CA PHE A 51 5.18 -3.04 8.47
C PHE A 51 6.64 -3.03 8.92
N LYS A 52 6.85 -3.17 10.22
CA LYS A 52 8.15 -3.61 10.75
C LYS A 52 7.95 -4.95 11.42
N ALA A 53 8.32 -6.02 10.73
CA ALA A 53 8.37 -7.33 11.34
C ALA A 53 9.50 -7.41 12.39
N LYS A 54 9.27 -8.27 13.38
CA LYS A 54 10.18 -8.44 14.51
C LYS A 54 11.47 -9.11 14.02
N PRO A 55 12.67 -8.54 14.28
CA PRO A 55 13.90 -9.19 13.86
C PRO A 55 14.02 -10.57 14.52
N PRO A 56 14.59 -11.56 13.81
CA PRO A 56 14.73 -12.90 14.34
C PRO A 56 15.66 -12.90 15.56
N PRO A 57 15.35 -13.70 16.59
CA PRO A 57 16.25 -13.87 17.73
C PRO A 57 17.46 -14.71 17.29
N GLY A 58 18.61 -14.07 17.10
CA GLY A 58 19.85 -14.79 16.78
C GLY A 58 21.06 -13.87 16.68
N PRO A 59 22.29 -14.41 16.84
CA PRO A 59 23.51 -13.63 16.69
C PRO A 59 23.66 -13.13 15.24
N PRO A 60 24.03 -11.85 15.04
CA PRO A 60 24.24 -11.31 13.70
C PRO A 60 25.48 -11.98 13.07
N GLY A 61 25.29 -12.71 11.97
CA GLY A 61 26.41 -13.16 11.13
C GLY A 61 26.70 -14.67 11.07
N GLY A 62 25.66 -15.52 11.06
CA GLY A 62 25.80 -16.95 10.76
C GLY A 62 24.80 -17.44 9.70
N PRO A 63 24.94 -18.68 9.17
CA PRO A 63 23.99 -19.27 8.22
C PRO A 63 22.56 -19.33 8.79
N ALA A 64 22.41 -19.41 10.13
CA ALA A 64 21.13 -19.30 10.82
C ALA A 64 20.48 -17.91 10.69
N ALA A 65 21.26 -16.83 10.62
CA ALA A 65 20.74 -15.49 10.41
C ALA A 65 20.25 -15.28 8.95
N ALA A 66 20.91 -15.91 7.98
CA ALA A 66 20.47 -15.90 6.58
C ALA A 66 19.17 -16.70 6.39
N ALA A 67 19.06 -17.87 7.02
CA ALA A 67 17.81 -18.64 7.06
C ALA A 67 16.67 -17.85 7.70
N ALA A 68 16.93 -17.21 8.85
CA ALA A 68 15.94 -16.40 9.54
C ALA A 68 15.54 -15.12 8.75
N ALA A 69 16.44 -14.55 7.95
CA ALA A 69 16.14 -13.44 7.04
C ALA A 69 15.29 -13.88 5.83
N ALA A 70 15.53 -15.09 5.30
CA ALA A 70 14.72 -15.67 4.24
C ALA A 70 13.30 -15.99 4.72
N GLU A 71 13.15 -16.59 5.91
CA GLU A 71 11.84 -16.81 6.55
C GLU A 71 11.11 -15.49 6.84
N HIS A 72 11.83 -14.47 7.31
CA HIS A 72 11.26 -13.14 7.55
C HIS A 72 10.76 -12.52 6.24
N GLY A 73 11.49 -12.68 5.15
CA GLY A 73 11.09 -12.20 3.83
C GLY A 73 9.84 -12.88 3.28
N GLU A 74 9.53 -14.11 3.68
CA GLU A 74 8.28 -14.78 3.30
C GLU A 74 7.11 -14.32 4.17
N ALA A 75 7.32 -14.23 5.49
CA ALA A 75 6.32 -13.70 6.42
C ALA A 75 5.91 -12.25 6.09
N ASP A 76 6.85 -11.43 5.59
CA ASP A 76 6.57 -10.06 5.13
C ASP A 76 5.63 -10.04 3.91
N LYS A 77 5.74 -11.02 3.00
CA LYS A 77 4.85 -11.13 1.84
C LYS A 77 3.46 -11.56 2.27
N GLU A 78 3.37 -12.57 3.12
CA GLU A 78 2.10 -13.03 3.69
C GLU A 78 1.36 -11.88 4.37
N ALA A 79 2.07 -11.08 5.18
CA ALA A 79 1.49 -9.90 5.82
C ALA A 79 0.96 -8.85 4.82
N CYS A 80 1.64 -8.65 3.69
CA CYS A 80 1.18 -7.72 2.66
C CYS A 80 -0.13 -8.17 2.01
N TYR A 81 -0.29 -9.46 1.74
CA TYR A 81 -1.52 -10.00 1.14
C TYR A 81 -2.67 -10.09 2.15
N CYS A 82 -2.40 -10.49 3.40
CA CYS A 82 -3.42 -10.46 4.45
C CYS A 82 -3.96 -9.04 4.69
N LEU A 83 -3.10 -8.01 4.61
CA LEU A 83 -3.55 -6.63 4.71
C LEU A 83 -4.42 -6.24 3.52
N LEU A 84 -4.05 -6.64 2.30
CA LEU A 84 -4.86 -6.35 1.12
C LEU A 84 -6.28 -6.87 1.29
N GLU A 85 -6.42 -8.11 1.75
CA GLU A 85 -7.72 -8.73 2.06
C GLU A 85 -8.48 -7.94 3.13
N ALA A 86 -7.82 -7.56 4.22
CA ALA A 86 -8.43 -6.76 5.28
C ALA A 86 -8.91 -5.40 4.77
N VAL A 87 -8.12 -4.73 3.91
CA VAL A 87 -8.49 -3.45 3.30
C VAL A 87 -9.69 -3.61 2.36
N HIS A 88 -9.73 -4.66 1.53
CA HIS A 88 -10.85 -4.93 0.62
C HIS A 88 -12.12 -5.40 1.33
N THR A 89 -11.99 -5.95 2.53
CA THR A 89 -13.14 -6.28 3.39
C THR A 89 -13.77 -5.02 4.00
N LEU A 90 -12.94 -4.00 4.29
CA LEU A 90 -13.40 -2.74 4.90
C LEU A 90 -13.84 -1.70 3.87
N LEU A 91 -13.20 -1.67 2.70
CA LEU A 91 -13.39 -0.68 1.66
C LEU A 91 -13.64 -1.37 0.33
N GLU A 92 -14.70 -0.96 -0.35
CA GLU A 92 -15.02 -1.52 -1.66
C GLU A 92 -13.89 -1.21 -2.66
N PRO A 93 -13.33 -2.22 -3.33
CA PRO A 93 -12.36 -1.99 -4.38
C PRO A 93 -13.00 -1.21 -5.52
N THR A 94 -12.18 -0.43 -6.25
CA THR A 94 -12.65 0.25 -7.45
C THR A 94 -13.03 -0.78 -8.52
N ASP A 95 -14.10 -0.52 -9.28
CA ASP A 95 -14.44 -1.28 -10.49
C ASP A 95 -13.94 -0.51 -11.73
N PRO A 96 -13.01 -1.04 -12.53
CA PRO A 96 -12.30 -2.31 -12.38
C PRO A 96 -11.20 -2.28 -11.29
N PRO A 97 -10.87 -3.43 -10.66
CA PRO A 97 -9.88 -3.50 -9.58
C PRO A 97 -8.49 -3.13 -10.08
N GLN A 98 -7.95 -2.04 -9.55
CA GLN A 98 -6.61 -1.57 -9.88
C GLN A 98 -5.60 -2.02 -8.82
N VAL A 99 -5.23 -3.30 -8.86
CA VAL A 99 -4.17 -3.85 -8.00
C VAL A 99 -2.87 -3.93 -8.80
N LYS A 100 -1.78 -3.37 -8.27
CA LYS A 100 -0.42 -3.51 -8.82
C LYS A 100 0.45 -4.21 -7.79
N ASP A 101 0.81 -5.45 -8.12
CA ASP A 101 1.64 -6.29 -7.28
C ASP A 101 3.11 -6.19 -7.67
N TYR A 102 3.87 -5.38 -6.92
CA TYR A 102 5.33 -5.30 -7.05
C TYR A 102 6.06 -6.23 -6.08
N VAL A 103 5.34 -7.02 -5.28
CA VAL A 103 5.92 -8.03 -4.39
C VAL A 103 6.29 -9.27 -5.21
N ALA A 104 5.37 -9.74 -6.06
CA ALA A 104 5.62 -10.82 -7.01
C ALA A 104 6.51 -10.36 -8.18
N PHE A 105 6.26 -9.16 -8.72
CA PHE A 105 6.98 -8.61 -9.86
C PHE A 105 7.73 -7.32 -9.50
N PRO A 106 8.93 -7.41 -8.89
CA PRO A 106 9.69 -6.25 -8.47
C PRO A 106 10.11 -5.41 -9.68
N LYS A 107 10.13 -4.09 -9.49
CA LYS A 107 10.69 -3.18 -10.50
C LYS A 107 12.21 -3.36 -10.60
N ALA A 108 12.80 -2.93 -11.72
CA ALA A 108 14.25 -2.98 -11.94
C ALA A 108 15.08 -2.24 -10.86
N ASN A 109 14.48 -1.28 -10.15
CA ASN A 109 15.10 -0.58 -9.03
C ASN A 109 14.98 -1.32 -7.68
N GLY A 110 14.48 -2.55 -7.67
CA GLY A 110 14.27 -3.35 -6.46
C GLY A 110 13.03 -2.95 -5.64
N TYR A 111 12.20 -2.04 -6.13
CA TYR A 111 11.00 -1.61 -5.41
C TYR A 111 9.97 -2.74 -5.28
N ARG A 112 9.53 -2.99 -4.04
CA ARG A 112 8.52 -3.98 -3.68
C ARG A 112 7.46 -3.34 -2.78
N ALA A 113 6.22 -3.37 -3.24
CA ALA A 113 5.04 -2.90 -2.50
C ALA A 113 3.80 -3.40 -3.22
N LEU A 114 2.68 -3.44 -2.51
CA LEU A 114 1.37 -3.71 -3.11
C LEU A 114 0.59 -2.41 -3.18
N HIS A 115 0.11 -2.04 -4.37
CA HIS A 115 -0.74 -0.88 -4.56
C HIS A 115 -2.16 -1.33 -4.89
N THR A 116 -3.15 -0.73 -4.24
CA THR A 116 -4.56 -0.94 -4.55
C THR A 116 -5.30 0.38 -4.57
N ALA A 117 -6.33 0.49 -5.41
CA ALA A 117 -7.28 1.59 -5.38
C ALA A 117 -8.61 1.09 -4.81
N VAL A 118 -9.11 1.82 -3.83
CA VAL A 118 -10.38 1.55 -3.13
C VAL A 118 -11.24 2.80 -3.15
N ARG A 119 -12.55 2.62 -3.08
CA ARG A 119 -13.50 3.72 -2.91
C ARG A 119 -13.68 4.00 -1.42
N LEU A 120 -13.42 5.24 -1.03
CA LEU A 120 -13.75 5.71 0.30
C LEU A 120 -15.24 6.02 0.36
N PRO A 121 -15.96 5.62 1.42
CA PRO A 121 -17.31 6.07 1.69
C PRO A 121 -17.25 7.52 2.21
N LEU A 122 -16.85 8.45 1.35
CA LEU A 122 -16.93 9.87 1.65
C LEU A 122 -18.41 10.28 1.48
N PRO A 123 -19.01 10.97 2.48
CA PRO A 123 -20.29 11.59 2.26
C PRO A 123 -20.16 12.54 1.05
N PRO A 124 -21.21 12.67 0.21
CA PRO A 124 -21.17 13.64 -0.88
C PRO A 124 -20.73 14.99 -0.33
N PRO A 125 -19.89 15.74 -1.07
CA PRO A 125 -19.38 17.02 -0.58
C PRO A 125 -20.58 17.81 -0.07
N ALA A 126 -20.52 18.23 1.21
CA ALA A 126 -21.56 19.05 1.81
C ALA A 126 -21.81 20.18 0.83
N ALA A 127 -22.98 20.18 0.19
CA ALA A 127 -23.34 21.18 -0.79
C ALA A 127 -23.03 22.53 -0.15
N ALA A 128 -22.07 23.25 -0.72
CA ALA A 128 -21.68 24.57 -0.25
C ALA A 128 -22.97 25.40 -0.18
N ALA A 129 -23.40 25.68 1.05
CA ALA A 129 -24.56 26.49 1.36
C ALA A 129 -24.22 27.98 1.17
#